data_AF-A0A418YG86-F1
#
_entry.id   AF-A0A418YG86-F1
#
_cell.length_a   1.000
_cell.length_b   1.000
_cell.length_c   1.000
_cell.angle_alpha   90.00
_cell.angle_beta   90.00
_cell.angle_gamma   90.00
#
_symmetry.space_group_name_H-M   'P 1'
#
loop_
_entity.id
_entity.type
_entity.pdbx_description
1 polymer ?
#
loop_
_entity_poly.entity_id
_entity_poly.type
_entity_poly.pdbx_seq_one_letter_code
_entity_poly.pdbx_strand_id
1 'polypeptide(L)'
;MTYFQENALMNRTIRTTCTSLLLVILSACQDSGGSNAIKPSKPTAPTTKPTGSSLVTPAQAPNTELTQAIDKDFLKQLRQAKDFFKQSQIWPSYQYGQTSQLYVRVDGNNEPQTAIMLNPQSHLKQGQQIGANENYGLTALHLEHEMHQANDKLRASNGGNDTFEFYYSVDGHNYYLQRYKPSSVNVTHPDFTADIALAVHEIFHNHQAAEFKTSPHTQQLPFEQLNQYPNSLQFRTLQLAQLAILQGLPDKTMTAEEAKKQLQEYWLMAHEQIKLEQAATGKTKQQTWVYRHGMSQERYEGSAQYIDVMLSRAILPVYAKHKFISFDPLQMDNEQGGYSRFNNAEQSTQYFAFNIFYDTGSSAIWLLNQAGFDLANIEQGETPYDMVGRLLPMSPDEQQTLLQELQSSTHWQAVAAAAARYQQL
;
A
#
# COMPACT_ATOMS: atom_id res chain seq x y z
N MET A 1 -6.00 -6.72 17.11
CA MET A 1 -5.26 -5.45 17.27
C MET A 1 -3.74 -5.66 17.30
N THR A 2 -3.21 -6.71 17.93
CA THR A 2 -1.75 -6.98 18.00
C THR A 2 -1.12 -7.57 16.73
N TYR A 3 -1.87 -8.25 15.86
CA TYR A 3 -1.29 -9.07 14.77
C TYR A 3 -0.61 -8.28 13.63
N PHE A 4 -1.03 -7.05 13.35
CA PHE A 4 -0.40 -6.18 12.33
C PHE A 4 0.56 -5.14 12.92
N GLN A 5 0.39 -4.79 14.21
CA GLN A 5 1.29 -3.86 14.91
C GLN A 5 2.68 -4.50 15.18
N GLU A 6 2.74 -5.82 15.39
CA GLU A 6 4.01 -6.54 15.57
C GLU A 6 4.81 -6.67 14.26
N ASN A 7 4.16 -6.65 13.10
CA ASN A 7 4.84 -6.78 11.80
C ASN A 7 5.50 -5.47 11.32
N ALA A 8 5.04 -4.30 11.79
CA ALA A 8 5.72 -3.03 11.52
C ALA A 8 7.13 -2.99 12.15
N LEU A 9 7.34 -3.71 13.27
CA LEU A 9 8.64 -3.86 13.94
C LEU A 9 9.57 -4.89 13.26
N MET A 10 9.01 -5.77 12.41
CA MET A 10 9.75 -6.82 11.70
C MET A 10 10.31 -6.38 10.33
N ASN A 11 10.14 -5.11 9.97
CA ASN A 11 10.79 -4.45 8.82
C ASN A 11 12.32 -4.30 8.96
N ARG A 12 12.93 -4.86 10.02
CA ARG A 12 14.30 -4.57 10.46
C ARG A 12 15.46 -5.13 9.62
N THR A 13 15.25 -6.06 8.68
CA THR A 13 16.41 -6.81 8.12
C THR A 13 16.49 -6.94 6.60
N ILE A 14 15.47 -6.59 5.80
CA ILE A 14 15.49 -6.96 4.34
C ILE A 14 15.22 -5.79 3.37
N ARG A 15 14.75 -4.61 3.79
CA ARG A 15 14.44 -3.52 2.82
C ARG A 15 15.64 -2.77 2.21
N THR A 16 16.87 -3.18 2.49
CA THR A 16 18.09 -2.60 1.87
C THR A 16 18.26 -2.94 0.38
N THR A 17 17.37 -3.72 -0.25
CA THR A 17 17.55 -4.19 -1.65
C THR A 17 16.60 -3.61 -2.71
N CYS A 18 15.62 -2.75 -2.37
CA CYS A 18 14.66 -2.26 -3.38
C CYS A 18 14.78 -0.78 -3.78
N THR A 19 15.81 -0.06 -3.34
CA THR A 19 16.17 1.24 -3.93
C THR A 19 17.68 1.48 -3.82
N SER A 20 18.41 1.16 -4.89
CA SER A 20 19.80 1.59 -5.20
C SER A 20 20.96 1.22 -4.23
N LEU A 21 21.73 0.18 -4.62
CA LEU A 21 23.19 -0.08 -4.48
C LEU A 21 24.03 0.68 -3.40
N LEU A 22 24.64 -0.02 -2.42
CA LEU A 22 26.11 -0.32 -2.33
C LEU A 22 26.52 -1.18 -1.09
N LEU A 23 27.49 -2.05 -1.37
CA LEU A 23 28.30 -3.07 -0.66
C LEU A 23 28.94 -2.77 0.74
N VAL A 24 29.09 -3.82 1.60
CA VAL A 24 30.29 -4.27 2.40
C VAL A 24 30.14 -4.51 3.94
N ILE A 25 30.29 -5.81 4.29
CA ILE A 25 30.95 -6.53 5.44
C ILE A 25 30.30 -6.69 6.84
N LEU A 26 30.28 -7.99 7.20
CA LEU A 26 30.06 -8.70 8.48
C LEU A 26 30.94 -8.26 9.68
N SER A 27 30.38 -8.29 10.90
CA SER A 27 30.79 -9.22 11.98
C SER A 27 29.98 -9.09 13.28
N ALA A 28 29.58 -10.27 13.77
CA ALA A 28 29.26 -10.75 15.13
C ALA A 28 29.18 -9.79 16.34
N CYS A 29 28.17 -10.01 17.20
CA CYS A 29 28.34 -10.73 18.48
C CYS A 29 27.00 -11.02 19.21
N GLN A 30 27.08 -11.99 20.12
CA GLN A 30 26.03 -12.74 20.82
C GLN A 30 25.35 -12.03 22.00
N ASP A 31 24.16 -12.58 22.32
CA ASP A 31 23.52 -12.85 23.62
C ASP A 31 23.22 -11.75 24.66
N SER A 32 21.92 -11.63 24.97
CA SER A 32 21.24 -11.88 26.26
C SER A 32 19.98 -11.00 26.29
N GLY A 33 18.75 -11.48 26.50
CA GLY A 33 18.23 -12.22 27.64
C GLY A 33 17.02 -11.43 28.21
N GLY A 34 15.87 -12.09 28.38
CA GLY A 34 14.80 -11.64 29.30
C GLY A 34 13.65 -10.82 28.70
N SER A 35 12.65 -11.49 28.14
CA SER A 35 11.35 -10.91 27.83
C SER A 35 10.47 -10.77 29.08
N ASN A 36 10.10 -9.54 29.44
CA ASN A 36 8.88 -9.26 30.21
C ASN A 36 8.05 -8.24 29.42
N ALA A 37 7.18 -8.74 28.54
CA ALA A 37 6.29 -7.91 27.76
C ALA A 37 5.10 -7.46 28.62
N ILE A 38 5.13 -6.20 29.02
CA ILE A 38 3.97 -5.48 29.55
C ILE A 38 3.01 -5.24 28.37
N LYS A 39 1.79 -5.77 28.45
CA LYS A 39 0.73 -5.52 27.47
C LYS A 39 0.41 -4.02 27.39
N PRO A 40 0.39 -3.38 26.20
CA PRO A 40 -0.14 -2.04 26.08
C PRO A 40 -1.67 -2.07 26.20
N SER A 41 -2.20 -1.24 27.08
CA SER A 41 -3.63 -1.00 27.26
C SER A 41 -4.21 -0.21 26.09
N LYS A 42 -5.46 -0.53 25.75
CA LYS A 42 -6.28 0.12 24.72
C LYS A 42 -6.44 1.63 25.04
N PRO A 43 -6.08 2.56 24.16
CA PRO A 43 -6.28 3.99 24.44
C PRO A 43 -7.78 4.29 24.47
N THR A 44 -8.22 4.89 25.58
CA THR A 44 -9.56 5.46 25.70
C THR A 44 -9.49 6.89 25.16
N ALA A 45 -10.32 7.24 24.18
CA ALA A 45 -10.37 8.60 23.65
C ALA A 45 -10.73 9.59 24.77
N PRO A 46 -9.93 10.64 25.03
CA PRO A 46 -10.32 11.67 25.98
C PRO A 46 -11.37 12.59 25.33
N THR A 47 -12.59 12.56 25.84
CA THR A 47 -13.59 13.61 25.63
C THR A 47 -13.30 14.79 26.57
N THR A 48 -12.39 15.68 26.17
CA THR A 48 -12.29 17.02 26.75
C THR A 48 -12.27 18.05 25.64
N LYS A 49 -13.27 18.95 25.71
CA LYS A 49 -13.44 20.09 24.79
C LYS A 49 -12.34 21.13 25.10
N PRO A 50 -11.47 21.52 24.15
CA PRO A 50 -10.48 22.56 24.43
C PRO A 50 -11.14 23.95 24.36
N THR A 51 -11.05 24.69 25.46
CA THR A 51 -11.31 26.13 25.51
C THR A 51 -10.01 26.90 25.26
N GLY A 52 -10.02 27.79 24.26
CA GLY A 52 -9.23 29.02 24.30
C GLY A 52 -7.97 29.16 23.42
N SER A 53 -8.10 29.00 22.10
CA SER A 53 -7.52 29.87 21.05
C SER A 53 -7.92 29.26 19.72
N SER A 54 -8.84 29.89 18.99
CA SER A 54 -9.30 29.35 17.71
C SER A 54 -8.14 29.39 16.73
N LEU A 55 -7.72 28.22 16.22
CA LEU A 55 -6.91 28.17 15.01
C LEU A 55 -7.57 29.08 13.97
N VAL A 56 -6.81 30.03 13.43
CA VAL A 56 -7.30 30.93 12.39
C VAL A 56 -7.65 30.08 11.18
N THR A 57 -8.81 30.33 10.56
CA THR A 57 -9.19 29.56 9.38
C THR A 57 -8.12 29.72 8.28
N PRO A 58 -7.76 28.66 7.52
CA PRO A 58 -6.64 28.71 6.57
C PRO A 58 -6.69 29.87 5.55
N ALA A 59 -7.90 30.28 5.16
CA ALA A 59 -8.14 31.37 4.21
C ALA A 59 -7.92 32.77 4.80
N GLN A 60 -7.79 32.90 6.13
CA GLN A 60 -7.61 34.15 6.85
C GLN A 60 -6.22 34.27 7.49
N ALA A 61 -5.35 33.27 7.29
CA ALA A 61 -3.98 33.33 7.78
C ALA A 61 -3.20 34.45 7.06
N PRO A 62 -2.45 35.29 7.78
CA PRO A 62 -1.61 36.32 7.15
C PRO A 62 -0.58 35.67 6.22
N ASN A 63 -0.12 36.40 5.21
CA ASN A 63 0.93 35.88 4.33
C ASN A 63 2.23 35.65 5.10
N THR A 64 2.95 34.59 4.72
CA THR A 64 4.23 34.20 5.31
C THR A 64 5.22 33.71 4.25
N GLU A 65 6.46 33.45 4.66
CA GLU A 65 7.54 32.89 3.83
C GLU A 65 8.19 31.70 4.55
N LEU A 66 7.37 30.81 5.12
CA LEU A 66 7.84 29.68 5.93
C LEU A 66 8.13 28.43 5.08
N THR A 67 7.77 28.44 3.80
CA THR A 67 7.91 27.31 2.88
C THR A 67 8.77 27.64 1.66
N GLN A 68 9.54 26.67 1.18
CA GLN A 68 10.25 26.73 -0.11
C GLN A 68 9.36 26.30 -1.28
N ALA A 69 9.84 26.45 -2.51
CA ALA A 69 9.07 26.05 -3.71
C ALA A 69 8.63 24.58 -3.66
N ILE A 70 9.52 23.69 -3.24
CA ILE A 70 9.22 22.25 -3.14
C ILE A 70 8.15 21.94 -2.09
N ASP A 71 8.16 22.67 -0.97
CA ASP A 71 7.18 22.53 0.11
C ASP A 71 5.79 22.97 -0.39
N LYS A 72 5.75 24.03 -1.20
CA LYS A 72 4.52 24.51 -1.85
C LYS A 72 3.98 23.49 -2.86
N ASP A 73 4.86 22.86 -3.65
CA ASP A 73 4.45 21.80 -4.58
C ASP A 73 3.86 20.61 -3.83
N PHE A 74 4.47 20.20 -2.71
CA PHE A 74 3.97 19.11 -1.89
C PHE A 74 2.65 19.46 -1.18
N LEU A 75 2.53 20.65 -0.58
CA LEU A 75 1.28 21.14 0.01
C LEU A 75 0.15 21.22 -1.03
N LYS A 76 0.45 21.60 -2.26
CA LYS A 76 -0.50 21.56 -3.37
C LYS A 76 -0.96 20.14 -3.68
N GLN A 77 -0.06 19.16 -3.73
CA GLN A 77 -0.41 17.74 -3.93
C GLN A 77 -1.30 17.21 -2.78
N LEU A 78 -0.95 17.54 -1.53
CA LEU A 78 -1.75 17.19 -0.33
C LEU A 78 -3.16 17.79 -0.40
N ARG A 79 -3.27 19.05 -0.86
CA ARG A 79 -4.56 19.69 -1.09
C ARG A 79 -5.36 19.01 -2.19
N GLN A 80 -4.74 18.68 -3.32
CA GLN A 80 -5.38 17.97 -4.42
C GLN A 80 -5.86 16.58 -3.98
N ALA A 81 -5.09 15.87 -3.14
CA ALA A 81 -5.52 14.59 -2.57
C ALA A 81 -6.76 14.73 -1.69
N LYS A 82 -6.78 15.72 -0.78
CA LYS A 82 -7.97 16.03 0.03
C LYS A 82 -9.20 16.33 -0.82
N ASP A 83 -9.05 17.13 -1.86
CA ASP A 83 -10.16 17.48 -2.74
C ASP A 83 -10.61 16.28 -3.60
N PHE A 84 -9.68 15.46 -4.09
CA PHE A 84 -9.97 14.25 -4.85
C PHE A 84 -10.83 13.29 -4.03
N PHE A 85 -10.43 12.91 -2.81
CA PHE A 85 -11.22 11.97 -1.99
C PHE A 85 -12.59 12.53 -1.58
N LYS A 86 -12.69 13.84 -1.38
CA LYS A 86 -13.97 14.49 -1.11
C LYS A 86 -14.93 14.42 -2.31
N GLN A 87 -14.41 14.49 -3.54
CA GLN A 87 -15.21 14.60 -4.76
C GLN A 87 -15.47 13.25 -5.44
N SER A 88 -14.44 12.41 -5.55
CA SER A 88 -14.48 11.19 -6.36
C SER A 88 -15.20 10.04 -5.66
N GLN A 89 -15.22 10.04 -4.32
CA GLN A 89 -15.78 8.97 -3.49
C GLN A 89 -15.38 7.56 -3.97
N ILE A 90 -14.16 7.40 -4.49
CA ILE A 90 -13.65 6.06 -4.90
C ILE A 90 -13.63 5.07 -3.73
N TRP A 91 -13.67 5.59 -2.51
CA TRP A 91 -13.96 4.85 -1.29
C TRP A 91 -14.80 5.72 -0.36
N PRO A 92 -16.13 5.55 -0.31
CA PRO A 92 -17.04 6.54 0.28
C PRO A 92 -16.80 6.87 1.77
N SER A 93 -16.34 5.90 2.55
CA SER A 93 -16.08 6.06 3.99
C SER A 93 -14.71 6.71 4.29
N TYR A 94 -13.81 6.80 3.31
CA TYR A 94 -12.44 7.24 3.51
C TYR A 94 -12.31 8.77 3.46
N GLN A 95 -11.74 9.35 4.52
CA GLN A 95 -11.61 10.80 4.68
C GLN A 95 -10.16 11.23 4.89
N TYR A 96 -9.34 11.15 3.84
CA TYR A 96 -7.91 11.51 3.86
C TYR A 96 -7.63 12.87 4.53
N GLY A 97 -8.41 13.90 4.18
CA GLY A 97 -8.15 15.29 4.56
C GLY A 97 -8.35 15.63 6.04
N GLN A 98 -8.79 14.68 6.87
CA GLN A 98 -8.98 14.86 8.32
C GLN A 98 -7.84 14.27 9.17
N THR A 99 -7.00 13.42 8.59
CA THR A 99 -5.90 12.81 9.33
C THR A 99 -4.88 13.87 9.75
N SER A 100 -4.44 13.81 10.99
CA SER A 100 -3.35 14.64 11.52
C SER A 100 -2.00 14.07 11.05
N GLN A 101 -1.19 14.91 10.42
CA GLN A 101 0.00 14.48 9.68
C GLN A 101 1.19 15.37 10.05
N LEU A 102 2.40 14.80 10.08
CA LEU A 102 3.66 15.50 10.23
C LEU A 102 4.60 15.05 9.11
N TYR A 103 5.09 16.01 8.33
CA TYR A 103 5.98 15.76 7.21
C TYR A 103 7.33 16.38 7.46
N VAL A 104 8.41 15.63 7.25
CA VAL A 104 9.78 16.12 7.36
C VAL A 104 10.42 16.13 5.98
N ARG A 105 10.79 17.32 5.48
CA ARG A 105 11.57 17.39 4.24
C ARG A 105 13.00 16.99 4.54
N VAL A 106 13.57 16.13 3.71
CA VAL A 106 15.00 15.78 3.78
C VAL A 106 15.73 16.14 2.49
N ASP A 107 17.04 16.34 2.60
CA ASP A 107 17.93 16.51 1.44
C ASP A 107 18.38 15.15 0.85
N GLY A 108 19.31 15.18 -0.11
CA GLY A 108 19.85 13.97 -0.73
C GLY A 108 20.66 13.07 0.22
N ASN A 109 21.05 13.57 1.39
CA ASN A 109 21.77 12.84 2.44
C ASN A 109 20.84 12.38 3.58
N ASN A 110 19.52 12.53 3.42
CA ASN A 110 18.51 12.30 4.47
C ASN A 110 18.62 13.24 5.68
N GLU A 111 19.26 14.39 5.51
CA GLU A 111 19.34 15.41 6.55
C GLU A 111 18.10 16.30 6.52
N PRO A 112 17.43 16.50 7.66
CA PRO A 112 16.13 17.16 7.67
C PRO A 112 16.29 18.67 7.48
N GLN A 113 15.42 19.25 6.65
CA GLN A 113 15.47 20.63 6.19
C GLN A 113 14.30 21.48 6.68
N THR A 114 13.13 20.86 6.85
CA THR A 114 11.97 21.50 7.48
C THR A 114 10.97 20.46 7.98
N ALA A 115 10.05 20.87 8.86
CA ALA A 115 8.91 20.08 9.27
C ALA A 115 7.58 20.85 9.13
N ILE A 116 6.60 20.20 8.51
CA ILE A 116 5.26 20.75 8.24
C ILE A 116 4.22 19.81 8.85
N MET A 117 3.37 20.35 9.73
CA MET A 117 2.26 19.62 10.34
C MET A 117 0.94 20.03 9.69
N LEU A 118 0.10 19.05 9.36
CA LEU A 118 -1.27 19.25 8.91
C LEU A 118 -2.28 18.82 9.98
N ASN A 119 -3.39 19.55 10.05
CA ASN A 119 -4.50 19.27 10.96
C ASN A 119 -4.01 19.09 12.43
N PRO A 120 -3.33 20.09 13.01
CA PRO A 120 -2.88 20.04 14.40
C PRO A 120 -4.07 19.80 15.34
N GLN A 121 -3.86 18.92 16.33
CA GLN A 121 -4.90 18.54 17.30
C GLN A 121 -4.90 19.39 18.56
N SER A 122 -3.82 20.14 18.80
CA SER A 122 -3.67 21.08 19.91
C SER A 122 -2.99 22.37 19.44
N HIS A 123 -2.99 23.40 20.30
CA HIS A 123 -2.21 24.60 20.05
C HIS A 123 -0.75 24.37 20.45
N LEU A 124 0.13 24.31 19.45
CA LEU A 124 1.57 24.11 19.65
C LEU A 124 2.28 25.45 19.75
N LYS A 125 2.84 25.78 20.92
CA LYS A 125 3.55 27.06 21.18
C LYS A 125 4.70 27.34 20.19
N GLN A 126 5.35 26.27 19.72
CA GLN A 126 6.49 26.34 18.79
C GLN A 126 6.06 26.26 17.31
N GLY A 127 4.77 26.08 17.03
CA GLY A 127 4.24 25.99 15.67
C GLY A 127 3.94 27.38 15.11
N GLN A 128 4.45 27.66 13.91
CA GLN A 128 4.13 28.88 13.17
C GLN A 128 3.09 28.58 12.10
N GLN A 129 2.00 29.34 12.06
CA GLN A 129 0.94 29.15 11.06
C GLN A 129 1.47 29.43 9.65
N ILE A 130 1.34 28.47 8.75
CA ILE A 130 1.64 28.67 7.32
C ILE A 130 0.52 29.53 6.70
N GLY A 131 0.94 30.62 6.06
CA GLY A 131 0.10 31.69 5.54
C GLY A 131 -0.73 31.31 4.32
N ALA A 132 -1.76 32.11 4.04
CA ALA A 132 -2.72 31.84 2.96
C ALA A 132 -2.08 31.80 1.55
N ASN A 133 -0.95 32.46 1.35
CA ASN A 133 -0.17 32.44 0.10
C ASN A 133 0.58 31.14 -0.16
N GLU A 134 0.73 30.26 0.85
CA GLU A 134 1.52 29.02 0.74
C GLU A 134 0.79 27.76 1.25
N ASN A 135 -0.29 27.90 2.02
CA ASN A 135 -1.00 26.74 2.60
C ASN A 135 -2.01 26.04 1.68
N TYR A 136 -2.38 26.62 0.53
CA TYR A 136 -3.40 26.09 -0.39
C TYR A 136 -4.75 25.75 0.29
N GLY A 137 -5.10 26.48 1.34
CA GLY A 137 -6.31 26.26 2.15
C GLY A 137 -6.25 25.02 3.07
N LEU A 138 -5.05 24.49 3.32
CA LEU A 138 -4.79 23.48 4.35
C LEU A 138 -4.57 24.15 5.71
N THR A 139 -5.01 23.48 6.78
CA THR A 139 -4.62 23.86 8.14
C THR A 139 -3.22 23.32 8.40
N ALA A 140 -2.21 24.16 8.15
CA ALA A 140 -0.80 23.75 8.18
C ALA A 140 0.04 24.62 9.13
N LEU A 141 0.94 23.99 9.89
CA LEU A 141 1.93 24.64 10.75
C LEU A 141 3.34 24.28 10.28
N HIS A 142 4.24 25.24 10.34
CA HIS A 142 5.67 25.04 10.30
C HIS A 142 6.16 24.72 11.72
N LEU A 143 6.84 23.59 11.91
CA LEU A 143 7.15 23.03 13.23
C LEU A 143 8.60 22.54 13.33
N GLU A 144 9.56 23.43 13.11
CA GLU A 144 11.00 23.11 13.11
C GLU A 144 11.51 22.45 14.40
N HIS A 145 10.91 22.78 15.55
CA HIS A 145 11.31 22.20 16.84
C HIS A 145 11.25 20.66 16.86
N GLU A 146 10.26 20.06 16.17
CA GLU A 146 10.08 18.61 16.13
C GLU A 146 10.90 17.93 15.03
N MET A 147 11.51 18.69 14.13
CA MET A 147 12.06 18.19 12.87
C MET A 147 13.11 17.09 13.07
N HIS A 148 14.13 17.36 13.90
CA HIS A 148 15.24 16.41 14.11
C HIS A 148 14.76 15.14 14.82
N GLN A 149 13.96 15.28 15.87
CA GLN A 149 13.43 14.13 16.62
C GLN A 149 12.51 13.26 15.75
N ALA A 150 11.64 13.88 14.96
CA ALA A 150 10.78 13.18 14.00
C ALA A 150 11.64 12.46 12.95
N ASN A 151 12.66 13.12 12.39
CA ASN A 151 13.56 12.48 11.44
C ASN A 151 14.30 11.28 12.05
N ASP A 152 14.81 11.43 13.28
CA ASP A 152 15.55 10.37 13.98
C ASP A 152 14.65 9.18 14.30
N LYS A 153 13.39 9.41 14.66
CA LYS A 153 12.41 8.34 14.87
C LYS A 153 12.21 7.48 13.62
N LEU A 154 12.32 8.07 12.43
CA LEU A 154 12.19 7.34 11.17
C LEU A 154 13.44 6.53 10.82
N ARG A 155 14.64 6.88 11.31
CA ARG A 155 15.89 6.20 10.91
C ARG A 155 15.87 4.70 11.23
N ALA A 156 16.28 3.85 10.28
CA ALA A 156 16.40 2.41 10.52
C ALA A 156 17.37 2.09 11.68
N SER A 157 18.44 2.88 11.83
CA SER A 157 19.38 2.77 12.96
C SER A 157 18.71 2.96 14.34
N ASN A 158 17.56 3.62 14.38
CA ASN A 158 16.77 3.87 15.59
C ASN A 158 15.52 2.97 15.65
N GLY A 159 15.44 1.95 14.79
CA GLY A 159 14.33 1.02 14.72
C GLY A 159 13.12 1.52 13.91
N GLY A 160 13.25 2.60 13.14
CA GLY A 160 12.27 3.04 12.14
C GLY A 160 12.39 2.28 10.81
N ASN A 161 11.66 2.72 9.79
CA ASN A 161 11.64 2.14 8.44
C ASN A 161 12.17 3.10 7.35
N ASP A 162 12.87 4.14 7.78
CA ASP A 162 13.40 5.26 7.00
C ASP A 162 12.39 6.13 6.26
N THR A 163 11.09 5.90 6.42
CA THR A 163 10.09 6.51 5.54
C THR A 163 8.90 7.10 6.29
N PHE A 164 8.24 6.33 7.17
CA PHE A 164 7.03 6.75 7.88
C PHE A 164 6.83 6.09 9.25
N GLU A 165 5.94 6.66 10.07
CA GLU A 165 5.48 6.15 11.37
C GLU A 165 3.99 6.48 11.54
N PHE A 166 3.19 5.52 12.01
CA PHE A 166 1.73 5.68 12.12
C PHE A 166 1.32 6.50 13.34
N TYR A 167 2.08 6.39 14.43
CA TYR A 167 1.69 6.92 15.74
C TYR A 167 2.81 7.75 16.37
N TYR A 168 3.28 8.78 15.66
CA TYR A 168 4.23 9.73 16.20
C TYR A 168 3.52 10.70 17.16
N SER A 169 3.96 10.76 18.41
CA SER A 169 3.31 11.58 19.44
C SER A 169 3.92 12.98 19.50
N VAL A 170 3.08 14.01 19.35
CA VAL A 170 3.42 15.42 19.60
C VAL A 170 2.39 15.98 20.57
N ASP A 171 2.83 16.51 21.72
CA ASP A 171 1.95 17.06 22.75
C ASP A 171 0.83 16.09 23.20
N GLY A 172 1.14 14.80 23.28
CA GLY A 172 0.19 13.75 23.68
C GLY A 172 -0.81 13.33 22.59
N HIS A 173 -0.68 13.85 21.37
CA HIS A 173 -1.53 13.54 20.23
C HIS A 173 -0.76 12.74 19.16
N ASN A 174 -1.43 11.77 18.52
CA ASN A 174 -0.81 10.93 17.49
C ASN A 174 -0.94 11.55 16.10
N TYR A 175 0.15 11.53 15.35
CA TYR A 175 0.25 11.99 13.97
C TYR A 175 0.84 10.88 13.10
N TYR A 176 0.34 10.78 11.87
CA TYR A 176 1.07 10.09 10.81
C TYR A 176 2.32 10.91 10.49
N LEU A 177 3.49 10.31 10.58
CA LEU A 177 4.77 10.94 10.29
C LEU A 177 5.35 10.36 9.01
N GLN A 178 5.86 11.19 8.09
CA GLN A 178 6.56 10.74 6.89
C GLN A 178 7.68 11.70 6.46
N ARG A 179 8.76 11.16 5.90
CA ARG A 179 9.75 11.94 5.13
C ARG A 179 9.26 12.24 3.72
N TYR A 180 9.59 13.40 3.20
CA TYR A 180 9.48 13.69 1.78
C TYR A 180 10.75 14.32 1.23
N LYS A 181 11.02 14.12 -0.06
CA LYS A 181 12.23 14.64 -0.74
C LYS A 181 11.88 15.27 -2.08
N PRO A 182 12.68 16.25 -2.56
CA PRO A 182 12.38 16.94 -3.81
C PRO A 182 12.16 16.03 -5.01
N SER A 183 12.93 14.94 -5.13
CA SER A 183 12.81 13.97 -6.22
C SER A 183 11.54 13.10 -6.17
N SER A 184 10.90 12.98 -5.00
CA SER A 184 9.66 12.21 -4.81
C SER A 184 8.41 13.11 -4.75
N VAL A 185 8.58 14.43 -4.66
CA VAL A 185 7.52 15.41 -4.92
C VAL A 185 7.45 15.72 -6.42
N ASN A 186 8.60 16.03 -7.04
CA ASN A 186 8.70 16.34 -8.46
C ASN A 186 9.12 15.11 -9.26
N VAL A 187 8.28 14.08 -9.23
CA VAL A 187 8.59 12.81 -9.88
C VAL A 187 8.60 12.96 -11.40
N THR A 188 9.65 12.44 -12.04
CA THR A 188 9.87 12.49 -13.48
C THR A 188 9.67 11.15 -14.19
N HIS A 189 9.55 10.04 -13.46
CA HIS A 189 9.43 8.70 -14.03
C HIS A 189 8.21 7.95 -13.45
N PRO A 190 7.41 7.25 -14.29
CA PRO A 190 6.21 6.56 -13.84
C PRO A 190 6.45 5.42 -12.83
N ASP A 191 7.68 4.89 -12.77
CA ASP A 191 8.03 3.76 -11.89
C ASP A 191 8.57 4.18 -10.52
N PHE A 192 8.78 5.47 -10.28
CA PHE A 192 9.20 5.95 -8.96
C PHE A 192 7.98 6.17 -8.08
N THR A 193 8.08 5.93 -6.78
CA THR A 193 6.97 6.24 -5.87
C THR A 193 6.99 7.72 -5.51
N ALA A 194 5.87 8.41 -5.73
CA ALA A 194 5.69 9.78 -5.24
C ALA A 194 5.38 9.78 -3.74
N ASP A 195 5.90 10.76 -3.01
CA ASP A 195 5.67 10.86 -1.55
C ASP A 195 4.19 11.02 -1.20
N ILE A 196 3.42 11.72 -2.05
CA ILE A 196 1.96 11.84 -1.87
C ILE A 196 1.23 10.51 -2.06
N ALA A 197 1.70 9.64 -2.96
CA ALA A 197 1.10 8.32 -3.18
C ALA A 197 1.32 7.45 -1.95
N LEU A 198 2.55 7.44 -1.42
CA LEU A 198 2.88 6.71 -0.20
C LEU A 198 2.10 7.25 1.01
N ALA A 199 2.00 8.57 1.19
CA ALA A 199 1.25 9.16 2.28
C ALA A 199 -0.20 8.67 2.31
N VAL A 200 -0.83 8.64 1.14
CA VAL A 200 -2.23 8.23 0.99
C VAL A 200 -2.38 6.73 1.21
N HIS A 201 -1.45 5.92 0.71
CA HIS A 201 -1.39 4.48 0.95
C HIS A 201 -1.35 4.16 2.45
N GLU A 202 -0.37 4.72 3.16
CA GLU A 202 -0.17 4.43 4.57
C GLU A 202 -1.32 5.02 5.42
N ILE A 203 -1.76 6.25 5.14
CA ILE A 203 -2.91 6.82 5.85
C ILE A 203 -4.19 6.00 5.60
N PHE A 204 -4.32 5.32 4.46
CA PHE A 204 -5.43 4.40 4.23
C PHE A 204 -5.37 3.18 5.16
N HIS A 205 -4.19 2.66 5.52
CA HIS A 205 -4.08 1.61 6.54
C HIS A 205 -4.60 2.05 7.92
N ASN A 206 -4.50 3.33 8.28
CA ASN A 206 -5.15 3.84 9.49
C ASN A 206 -6.69 3.75 9.41
N HIS A 207 -7.26 4.04 8.24
CA HIS A 207 -8.69 3.87 8.00
C HIS A 207 -9.09 2.39 8.06
N GLN A 208 -8.32 1.50 7.42
CA GLN A 208 -8.55 0.06 7.53
C GLN A 208 -8.50 -0.41 8.99
N ALA A 209 -7.50 0.03 9.77
CA ALA A 209 -7.39 -0.35 11.17
C ALA A 209 -8.59 0.10 12.02
N ALA A 210 -9.24 1.22 11.67
CA ALA A 210 -10.40 1.75 12.36
C ALA A 210 -11.73 1.13 11.91
N GLU A 211 -11.94 1.02 10.59
CA GLU A 211 -13.25 0.75 10.01
C GLU A 211 -13.39 -0.70 9.49
N PHE A 212 -12.29 -1.37 9.14
CA PHE A 212 -12.36 -2.71 8.57
C PHE A 212 -12.60 -3.75 9.67
N LYS A 213 -13.65 -4.56 9.50
CA LYS A 213 -13.87 -5.76 10.31
C LYS A 213 -12.75 -6.76 10.04
N THR A 214 -12.26 -7.36 11.12
CA THR A 214 -11.23 -8.41 11.04
C THR A 214 -11.89 -9.73 10.65
N SER A 215 -11.37 -10.39 9.62
CA SER A 215 -11.73 -11.78 9.30
C SER A 215 -10.97 -12.74 10.23
N PRO A 216 -11.62 -13.76 10.82
CA PRO A 216 -10.95 -14.70 11.73
C PRO A 216 -9.90 -15.57 11.03
N HIS A 217 -9.89 -15.59 9.69
CA HIS A 217 -8.96 -16.38 8.90
C HIS A 217 -7.77 -15.59 8.37
N THR A 218 -7.76 -14.27 8.54
CA THR A 218 -6.66 -13.42 8.07
C THR A 218 -5.38 -13.72 8.83
N GLN A 219 -4.31 -14.01 8.08
CA GLN A 219 -2.96 -14.14 8.60
C GLN A 219 -1.96 -13.66 7.55
N GLN A 220 -1.09 -12.71 7.90
CA GLN A 220 0.09 -12.42 7.12
C GLN A 220 1.23 -13.38 7.47
N LEU A 221 1.88 -13.95 6.45
CA LEU A 221 3.15 -14.64 6.62
C LEU A 221 4.25 -13.62 6.97
N PRO A 222 5.03 -13.86 8.04
CA PRO A 222 6.25 -13.10 8.27
C PRO A 222 7.20 -13.15 7.07
N PHE A 223 7.97 -12.09 6.85
CA PHE A 223 8.83 -11.98 5.66
C PHE A 223 9.88 -13.09 5.58
N GLU A 224 10.46 -13.49 6.71
CA GLU A 224 11.41 -14.59 6.82
C GLU A 224 10.77 -15.98 6.63
N GLN A 225 9.44 -16.04 6.55
CA GLN A 225 8.63 -17.24 6.37
C GLN A 225 7.88 -17.26 5.04
N LEU A 226 8.19 -16.34 4.10
CA LEU A 226 7.55 -16.32 2.78
C LEU A 226 7.80 -17.61 1.98
N ASN A 227 8.87 -18.35 2.28
CA ASN A 227 9.12 -19.67 1.72
C ASN A 227 8.06 -20.73 2.09
N GLN A 228 7.20 -20.47 3.07
CA GLN A 228 6.06 -21.34 3.41
C GLN A 228 4.88 -21.16 2.46
N TYR A 229 4.84 -20.07 1.70
CA TYR A 229 3.79 -19.85 0.71
C TYR A 229 3.96 -20.82 -0.48
N PRO A 230 2.89 -21.44 -1.00
CA PRO A 230 2.99 -22.39 -2.12
C PRO A 230 3.71 -21.77 -3.32
N ASN A 231 4.67 -22.51 -3.90
CA ASN A 231 5.55 -21.97 -4.94
C ASN A 231 5.92 -23.00 -6.03
N SER A 232 5.07 -24.02 -6.23
CA SER A 232 5.27 -25.00 -7.29
C SER A 232 5.14 -24.36 -8.68
N LEU A 233 5.60 -25.06 -9.73
CA LEU A 233 5.47 -24.55 -11.10
C LEU A 233 4.01 -24.27 -11.46
N GLN A 234 3.11 -25.20 -11.13
CA GLN A 234 1.67 -25.05 -11.37
C GLN A 234 1.12 -23.82 -10.64
N PHE A 235 1.58 -23.58 -9.41
CA PHE A 235 1.17 -22.42 -8.63
C PHE A 235 1.61 -21.10 -9.29
N ARG A 236 2.89 -21.02 -9.68
CA ARG A 236 3.43 -19.85 -10.39
C ARG A 236 2.73 -19.60 -11.73
N THR A 237 2.42 -20.66 -12.48
CA THR A 237 1.66 -20.55 -13.74
C THR A 237 0.28 -19.93 -13.50
N LEU A 238 -0.44 -20.35 -12.46
CA LEU A 238 -1.75 -19.78 -12.11
C LEU A 238 -1.64 -18.30 -11.70
N GLN A 239 -0.64 -17.95 -10.89
CA GLN A 239 -0.40 -16.56 -10.47
C GLN A 239 -0.03 -15.65 -11.65
N LEU A 240 0.80 -16.14 -12.57
CA LEU A 240 1.15 -15.39 -13.78
C LEU A 240 -0.03 -15.26 -14.74
N ALA A 241 -0.85 -16.30 -14.88
CA ALA A 241 -2.09 -16.22 -15.65
C ALA A 241 -3.01 -15.14 -15.08
N GLN A 242 -3.16 -15.11 -13.75
CA GLN A 242 -3.94 -14.09 -13.05
C GLN A 242 -3.39 -12.67 -13.32
N LEU A 243 -2.08 -12.46 -13.20
CA LEU A 243 -1.46 -11.17 -13.53
C LEU A 243 -1.67 -10.78 -14.99
N ALA A 244 -1.55 -11.72 -15.91
CA ALA A 244 -1.66 -11.43 -17.33
C ALA A 244 -3.12 -11.16 -17.74
N ILE A 245 -4.10 -11.84 -17.13
CA ILE A 245 -5.52 -11.49 -17.22
C ILE A 245 -5.72 -10.04 -16.78
N LEU A 246 -5.16 -9.64 -15.64
CA LEU A 246 -5.35 -8.32 -15.04
C LEU A 246 -4.44 -7.22 -15.63
N GLN A 247 -3.55 -7.58 -16.55
CA GLN A 247 -2.60 -6.66 -17.13
C GLN A 247 -3.33 -5.53 -17.86
N GLY A 248 -2.80 -4.31 -17.73
CA GLY A 248 -3.37 -3.13 -18.39
C GLY A 248 -4.48 -2.43 -17.61
N LEU A 249 -4.83 -2.90 -16.41
CA LEU A 249 -5.72 -2.17 -15.49
C LEU A 249 -4.97 -1.04 -14.75
N PRO A 250 -5.64 0.09 -14.44
CA PRO A 250 -7.02 0.41 -14.76
C PRO A 250 -7.20 0.90 -16.22
N ASP A 251 -8.37 0.58 -16.80
CA ASP A 251 -8.80 1.03 -18.11
C ASP A 251 -10.20 1.65 -18.05
N LYS A 252 -10.27 2.99 -18.14
CA LYS A 252 -11.54 3.73 -18.06
C LYS A 252 -12.51 3.47 -19.22
N THR A 253 -12.06 2.78 -20.27
CA THR A 253 -12.91 2.44 -21.42
C THR A 253 -13.64 1.10 -21.26
N MET A 254 -13.25 0.30 -20.27
CA MET A 254 -13.85 -0.99 -19.98
C MET A 254 -15.32 -0.86 -19.58
N THR A 255 -16.17 -1.72 -20.11
CA THR A 255 -17.58 -1.83 -19.73
C THR A 255 -17.76 -2.64 -18.45
N ALA A 256 -18.90 -2.45 -17.77
CA ALA A 256 -19.23 -3.24 -16.58
C ALA A 256 -19.30 -4.76 -16.88
N GLU A 257 -19.73 -5.16 -18.07
CA GLU A 257 -19.81 -6.57 -18.46
C GLU A 257 -18.43 -7.18 -18.75
N GLU A 258 -17.52 -6.43 -19.38
CA GLU A 258 -16.12 -6.85 -19.52
C GLU A 258 -15.46 -6.99 -18.14
N ALA A 259 -15.72 -6.04 -17.23
CA ALA A 259 -15.20 -6.12 -15.87
C ALA A 259 -15.69 -7.37 -15.13
N LYS A 260 -16.98 -7.72 -15.25
CA LYS A 260 -17.54 -8.96 -14.67
C LYS A 260 -16.89 -10.23 -15.23
N LYS A 261 -16.67 -10.31 -16.54
CA LYS A 261 -15.98 -11.45 -17.17
C LYS A 261 -14.56 -11.60 -16.63
N GLN A 262 -13.81 -10.51 -16.58
CA GLN A 262 -12.43 -10.52 -16.08
C GLN A 262 -12.36 -10.83 -14.57
N LEU A 263 -13.36 -10.43 -13.78
CA LEU A 263 -13.51 -10.86 -12.38
C LEU A 263 -13.70 -12.37 -12.27
N GLN A 264 -14.50 -12.99 -13.15
CA GLN A 264 -14.68 -14.44 -13.16
C GLN A 264 -13.37 -15.18 -13.48
N GLU A 265 -12.59 -14.67 -14.43
CA GLU A 265 -11.26 -15.21 -14.76
C GLU A 265 -10.28 -15.06 -13.58
N TYR A 266 -10.23 -13.87 -12.95
CA TYR A 266 -9.45 -13.62 -11.73
C TYR A 266 -9.84 -14.61 -10.61
N TRP A 267 -11.14 -14.75 -10.36
CA TRP A 267 -11.65 -15.62 -9.31
C TRP A 267 -11.31 -17.07 -9.59
N LEU A 268 -11.43 -17.53 -10.83
CA LEU A 268 -11.11 -18.89 -11.23
C LEU A 268 -9.63 -19.20 -10.98
N MET A 269 -8.72 -18.30 -11.36
CA MET A 269 -7.28 -18.50 -11.11
C MET A 269 -6.96 -18.57 -9.61
N ALA A 270 -7.53 -17.68 -8.79
CA ALA A 270 -7.37 -17.73 -7.34
C ALA A 270 -8.03 -18.98 -6.72
N HIS A 271 -9.17 -19.41 -7.24
CA HIS A 271 -9.88 -20.60 -6.80
C HIS A 271 -9.08 -21.88 -7.06
N GLU A 272 -8.47 -21.99 -8.25
CA GLU A 272 -7.61 -23.12 -8.61
C GLU A 272 -6.30 -23.13 -7.80
N GLN A 273 -5.75 -21.96 -7.44
CA GLN A 273 -4.62 -21.89 -6.49
C GLN A 273 -4.99 -22.46 -5.11
N ILE A 274 -6.17 -22.10 -4.58
CA ILE A 274 -6.68 -22.65 -3.31
C ILE A 274 -6.85 -24.17 -3.42
N LYS A 275 -7.55 -24.66 -4.45
CA LYS A 275 -7.76 -26.10 -4.68
C LYS A 275 -6.44 -26.87 -4.77
N LEU A 276 -5.44 -26.31 -5.45
CA LEU A 276 -4.12 -26.91 -5.58
C LEU A 276 -3.44 -27.07 -4.21
N GLU A 277 -3.47 -26.05 -3.36
CA GLU A 277 -2.93 -26.17 -1.99
C GLU A 277 -3.74 -27.18 -1.15
N GLN A 278 -5.08 -27.18 -1.26
CA GLN A 278 -5.93 -28.15 -0.55
C GLN A 278 -5.59 -29.59 -0.95
N ALA A 279 -5.42 -29.86 -2.25
CA ALA A 279 -5.05 -31.17 -2.75
C ALA A 279 -3.64 -31.58 -2.27
N ALA A 280 -2.70 -30.65 -2.21
CA ALA A 280 -1.33 -30.91 -1.77
C ALA A 280 -1.19 -31.12 -0.26
N THR A 281 -2.07 -30.52 0.56
CA THR A 281 -1.90 -30.44 2.02
C THR A 281 -3.03 -31.07 2.84
N GLY A 282 -4.17 -31.38 2.23
CA GLY A 282 -5.38 -31.84 2.92
C GLY A 282 -6.10 -30.77 3.74
N LYS A 283 -5.68 -29.51 3.66
CA LYS A 283 -6.27 -28.37 4.38
C LYS A 283 -7.64 -27.97 3.82
N THR A 284 -8.47 -27.35 4.65
CA THR A 284 -9.66 -26.64 4.16
C THR A 284 -9.27 -25.31 3.51
N LYS A 285 -10.16 -24.70 2.70
CA LYS A 285 -9.97 -23.35 2.12
C LYS A 285 -9.44 -22.38 3.16
N GLN A 286 -10.10 -22.30 4.32
CA GLN A 286 -9.78 -21.35 5.39
C GLN A 286 -8.43 -21.63 6.08
N GLN A 287 -7.81 -22.78 5.84
CA GLN A 287 -6.51 -23.17 6.38
C GLN A 287 -5.36 -22.95 5.39
N THR A 288 -5.65 -22.80 4.09
CA THR A 288 -4.64 -22.57 3.04
C THR A 288 -3.92 -21.23 3.22
N TRP A 289 -2.64 -21.19 2.87
CA TRP A 289 -1.89 -19.93 2.81
C TRP A 289 -2.40 -19.03 1.70
N VAL A 290 -2.85 -19.58 0.56
CA VAL A 290 -3.46 -18.78 -0.51
C VAL A 290 -4.61 -17.92 0.03
N TYR A 291 -5.50 -18.52 0.83
CA TYR A 291 -6.64 -17.80 1.38
C TYR A 291 -6.26 -16.90 2.57
N ARG A 292 -5.55 -17.44 3.55
CA ARG A 292 -5.29 -16.72 4.81
C ARG A 292 -4.33 -15.56 4.63
N HIS A 293 -3.29 -15.76 3.82
CA HIS A 293 -2.28 -14.77 3.48
C HIS A 293 -2.65 -14.05 2.20
N GLY A 294 -2.67 -14.73 1.06
CA GLY A 294 -2.84 -14.09 -0.26
C GLY A 294 -4.11 -13.25 -0.37
N MET A 295 -5.29 -13.86 -0.19
CA MET A 295 -6.56 -13.13 -0.32
C MET A 295 -6.73 -12.04 0.75
N SER A 296 -6.10 -12.21 1.93
CA SER A 296 -6.09 -11.15 2.93
C SER A 296 -5.17 -9.99 2.54
N GLN A 297 -4.02 -10.25 1.93
CA GLN A 297 -3.12 -9.21 1.41
C GLN A 297 -3.76 -8.46 0.24
N GLU A 298 -4.49 -9.15 -0.66
CA GLU A 298 -5.27 -8.48 -1.72
C GLU A 298 -6.31 -7.51 -1.15
N ARG A 299 -6.93 -7.89 -0.02
CA ARG A 299 -7.85 -7.01 0.71
C ARG A 299 -7.13 -5.82 1.37
N TYR A 300 -6.02 -6.07 2.07
CA TYR A 300 -5.32 -5.02 2.84
C TYR A 300 -4.44 -4.15 1.95
N GLU A 301 -3.38 -4.71 1.37
CA GLU A 301 -2.41 -3.99 0.54
C GLU A 301 -3.01 -3.60 -0.83
N GLY A 302 -3.82 -4.48 -1.42
CA GLY A 302 -4.46 -4.20 -2.71
C GLY A 302 -5.47 -3.05 -2.62
N SER A 303 -6.21 -2.90 -1.53
CA SER A 303 -7.10 -1.73 -1.38
C SER A 303 -6.32 -0.43 -1.12
N ALA A 304 -5.20 -0.49 -0.40
CA ALA A 304 -4.32 0.68 -0.24
C ALA A 304 -3.69 1.11 -1.59
N GLN A 305 -3.20 0.17 -2.40
CA GLN A 305 -2.68 0.45 -3.74
C GLN A 305 -3.78 0.92 -4.72
N TYR A 306 -5.01 0.39 -4.61
CA TYR A 306 -6.14 0.90 -5.39
C TYR A 306 -6.32 2.41 -5.18
N ILE A 307 -6.31 2.84 -3.91
CA ILE A 307 -6.50 4.23 -3.51
C ILE A 307 -5.34 5.12 -4.00
N ASP A 308 -4.10 4.68 -3.82
CA ASP A 308 -2.93 5.48 -4.20
C ASP A 308 -2.78 5.62 -5.74
N VAL A 309 -3.04 4.58 -6.53
CA VAL A 309 -2.91 4.61 -7.99
C VAL A 309 -4.01 5.47 -8.58
N MET A 310 -5.25 5.33 -8.08
CA MET A 310 -6.38 6.13 -8.56
C MET A 310 -6.20 7.61 -8.28
N LEU A 311 -5.65 7.98 -7.11
CA LEU A 311 -5.26 9.34 -6.80
C LEU A 311 -4.11 9.82 -7.70
N SER A 312 -3.05 9.02 -7.79
CA SER A 312 -1.84 9.34 -8.55
C SER A 312 -2.15 9.67 -10.01
N ARG A 313 -3.00 8.85 -10.64
CA ARG A 313 -3.51 9.09 -12.00
C ARG A 313 -4.31 10.39 -12.14
N ALA A 314 -4.94 10.86 -11.07
CA ALA A 314 -5.79 12.05 -11.08
C ALA A 314 -4.99 13.35 -10.88
N ILE A 315 -3.95 13.34 -10.05
CA ILE A 315 -3.26 14.57 -9.62
C ILE A 315 -1.84 14.71 -10.16
N LEU A 316 -1.19 13.61 -10.59
CA LEU A 316 0.19 13.61 -11.08
C LEU A 316 0.22 13.31 -12.59
N PRO A 317 0.64 14.26 -13.45
CA PRO A 317 0.66 14.08 -14.89
C PRO A 317 1.49 12.87 -15.36
N VAL A 318 2.63 12.62 -14.72
CA VAL A 318 3.53 11.48 -15.03
C VAL A 318 2.83 10.12 -14.85
N TYR A 319 1.82 10.04 -13.98
CA TYR A 319 1.08 8.81 -13.70
C TYR A 319 -0.29 8.76 -14.38
N ALA A 320 -0.64 9.67 -15.28
CA ALA A 320 -1.98 9.70 -15.88
C ALA A 320 -2.41 8.36 -16.53
N LYS A 321 -1.43 7.54 -16.96
CA LYS A 321 -1.63 6.20 -17.53
C LYS A 321 -1.11 5.05 -16.67
N HIS A 322 -0.63 5.32 -15.46
CA HIS A 322 -0.03 4.33 -14.56
C HIS A 322 -0.98 3.16 -14.30
N LYS A 323 -0.44 1.95 -14.35
CA LYS A 323 -1.18 0.69 -14.23
C LYS A 323 -0.97 0.09 -12.83
N PHE A 324 -1.87 -0.77 -12.39
CA PHE A 324 -1.67 -1.51 -11.13
C PHE A 324 -0.48 -2.46 -11.26
N ILE A 325 -0.40 -3.16 -12.40
CA ILE A 325 0.74 -3.98 -12.80
C ILE A 325 1.65 -3.14 -13.70
N SER A 326 2.79 -2.70 -13.16
CA SER A 326 3.73 -1.82 -13.88
C SER A 326 4.72 -2.57 -14.78
N PHE A 327 5.00 -3.85 -14.49
CA PHE A 327 5.88 -4.70 -15.29
C PHE A 327 5.06 -5.66 -16.15
N ASP A 328 5.51 -5.93 -17.38
CA ASP A 328 4.99 -7.06 -18.15
C ASP A 328 5.21 -8.37 -17.35
N PRO A 329 4.13 -9.08 -16.96
CA PRO A 329 4.22 -10.32 -16.18
C PRO A 329 5.06 -11.40 -16.86
N LEU A 330 5.19 -11.37 -18.18
CA LEU A 330 5.95 -12.37 -18.94
C LEU A 330 7.44 -12.03 -19.09
N GLN A 331 7.86 -10.83 -18.66
CA GLN A 331 9.21 -10.27 -18.87
C GLN A 331 9.82 -9.69 -17.59
N MET A 332 9.38 -10.11 -16.40
CA MET A 332 9.87 -9.60 -15.11
C MET A 332 11.36 -9.88 -14.85
N ASP A 333 11.96 -10.85 -15.53
CA ASP A 333 13.40 -11.16 -15.53
C ASP A 333 14.23 -10.28 -16.48
N ASN A 334 13.56 -9.48 -17.32
CA ASN A 334 14.20 -8.58 -18.28
C ASN A 334 14.09 -7.12 -17.83
N GLU A 335 15.01 -6.29 -18.33
CA GLU A 335 15.05 -4.86 -18.02
C GLU A 335 13.82 -4.16 -18.63
N GLN A 336 13.06 -3.46 -17.79
CA GLN A 336 11.93 -2.61 -18.16
C GLN A 336 12.12 -1.26 -17.46
N GLY A 337 12.19 -0.16 -18.22
CA GLY A 337 12.39 1.16 -17.64
C GLY A 337 13.74 1.36 -16.91
N GLY A 338 14.78 0.60 -17.29
CA GLY A 338 16.10 0.66 -16.66
C GLY A 338 16.28 -0.26 -15.44
N TYR A 339 15.32 -1.15 -15.17
CA TYR A 339 15.38 -2.09 -14.04
C TYR A 339 14.71 -3.43 -14.36
N SER A 340 15.25 -4.53 -13.81
CA SER A 340 14.61 -5.86 -13.86
C SER A 340 13.98 -6.22 -12.53
N ARG A 341 12.72 -6.67 -12.53
CA ARG A 341 11.97 -7.05 -11.32
C ARG A 341 12.57 -8.29 -10.64
N PHE A 342 13.04 -9.25 -11.42
CA PHE A 342 13.67 -10.47 -10.93
C PHE A 342 15.12 -10.57 -11.42
N ASN A 343 16.05 -10.53 -10.47
CA ASN A 343 17.47 -10.77 -10.71
C ASN A 343 17.95 -12.09 -10.09
N ASN A 344 17.13 -12.73 -9.24
CA ASN A 344 17.45 -13.98 -8.56
C ASN A 344 16.17 -14.68 -8.01
N ALA A 345 16.35 -15.93 -7.55
CA ALA A 345 15.33 -16.76 -6.89
C ALA A 345 14.59 -16.08 -5.73
N GLU A 346 15.30 -15.30 -4.91
CA GLU A 346 14.76 -14.66 -3.70
C GLU A 346 13.75 -13.59 -4.07
N GLN A 347 14.10 -12.69 -5.00
CA GLN A 347 13.21 -11.65 -5.51
C GLN A 347 11.98 -12.24 -6.20
N SER A 348 12.18 -13.29 -7.01
CA SER A 348 11.09 -14.05 -7.63
C SER A 348 10.14 -14.62 -6.57
N THR A 349 10.68 -15.32 -5.56
CA THR A 349 9.86 -15.91 -4.48
C THR A 349 9.15 -14.86 -3.65
N GLN A 350 9.83 -13.78 -3.26
CA GLN A 350 9.23 -12.68 -2.50
C GLN A 350 8.08 -12.04 -3.27
N TYR A 351 8.22 -11.85 -4.58
CA TYR A 351 7.16 -11.26 -5.38
C TYR A 351 5.90 -12.13 -5.39
N PHE A 352 6.04 -13.42 -5.72
CA PHE A 352 4.90 -14.35 -5.78
C PHE A 352 4.32 -14.71 -4.41
N ALA A 353 5.09 -14.56 -3.33
CA ALA A 353 4.63 -14.81 -1.97
C ALA A 353 4.12 -13.55 -1.25
N PHE A 354 4.29 -12.34 -1.81
CA PHE A 354 3.90 -11.10 -1.13
C PHE A 354 3.52 -9.96 -2.08
N ASN A 355 4.43 -9.51 -2.95
CA ASN A 355 4.21 -8.27 -3.72
C ASN A 355 3.08 -8.40 -4.75
N ILE A 356 2.83 -9.59 -5.28
CA ILE A 356 1.77 -9.85 -6.26
C ILE A 356 0.38 -9.41 -5.76
N PHE A 357 0.13 -9.44 -4.44
CA PHE A 357 -1.20 -9.15 -3.88
C PHE A 357 -1.57 -7.67 -3.89
N TYR A 358 -0.57 -6.78 -3.98
CA TYR A 358 -0.80 -5.39 -4.31
C TYR A 358 -1.49 -5.35 -5.68
N ASP A 359 -0.79 -5.88 -6.68
CA ASP A 359 -1.17 -5.84 -8.09
C ASP A 359 -2.51 -6.51 -8.38
N THR A 360 -2.71 -7.74 -7.88
CA THR A 360 -3.95 -8.49 -8.09
C THR A 360 -5.11 -7.93 -7.28
N GLY A 361 -4.87 -7.53 -6.03
CA GLY A 361 -5.90 -6.98 -5.15
C GLY A 361 -6.42 -5.63 -5.64
N SER A 362 -5.54 -4.70 -6.00
CA SER A 362 -5.93 -3.39 -6.51
C SER A 362 -6.69 -3.49 -7.84
N SER A 363 -6.26 -4.40 -8.71
CA SER A 363 -6.93 -4.72 -9.98
C SER A 363 -8.34 -5.31 -9.76
N ALA A 364 -8.48 -6.29 -8.86
CA ALA A 364 -9.77 -6.90 -8.54
C ALA A 364 -10.75 -5.89 -7.92
N ILE A 365 -10.27 -5.02 -7.04
CA ILE A 365 -11.08 -3.94 -6.43
C ILE A 365 -11.52 -2.93 -7.48
N TRP A 366 -10.62 -2.54 -8.39
CA TRP A 366 -10.99 -1.66 -9.48
C TRP A 366 -12.05 -2.29 -10.40
N LEU A 367 -11.90 -3.57 -10.73
CA LEU A 367 -12.88 -4.30 -11.52
C LEU A 367 -14.24 -4.42 -10.81
N LEU A 368 -14.27 -4.68 -9.49
CA LEU A 368 -15.49 -4.70 -8.70
C LEU A 368 -16.22 -3.35 -8.80
N ASN A 369 -15.48 -2.24 -8.64
CA ASN A 369 -16.01 -0.90 -8.79
C ASN A 369 -16.50 -0.63 -10.23
N GLN A 370 -15.74 -1.04 -11.25
CA GLN A 370 -16.11 -0.87 -12.66
C GLN A 370 -17.36 -1.69 -13.05
N ALA A 371 -17.54 -2.85 -12.43
CA ALA A 371 -18.74 -3.68 -12.56
C ALA A 371 -19.96 -3.11 -11.81
N GLY A 372 -19.79 -2.02 -11.04
CA GLY A 372 -20.84 -1.36 -10.28
C GLY A 372 -21.16 -2.02 -8.93
N PHE A 373 -20.26 -2.84 -8.40
CA PHE A 373 -20.44 -3.47 -7.09
C PHE A 373 -20.01 -2.54 -5.96
N ASP A 374 -20.72 -2.64 -4.84
CA ASP A 374 -20.44 -1.88 -3.63
C ASP A 374 -19.22 -2.45 -2.88
N LEU A 375 -18.18 -1.62 -2.76
CA LEU A 375 -16.94 -1.95 -2.07
C LEU A 375 -17.07 -2.00 -0.54
N ALA A 376 -18.19 -1.54 0.04
CA ALA A 376 -18.42 -1.57 1.50
C ALA A 376 -18.29 -2.99 2.09
N ASN A 377 -18.55 -4.04 1.31
CA ASN A 377 -18.37 -5.43 1.75
C ASN A 377 -16.90 -5.77 2.07
N ILE A 378 -15.93 -5.10 1.43
CA ILE A 378 -14.51 -5.27 1.73
C ILE A 378 -14.23 -4.82 3.17
N GLU A 379 -14.80 -3.69 3.58
CA GLU A 379 -14.73 -3.21 4.97
C GLU A 379 -15.37 -4.21 5.93
N GLN A 380 -16.44 -4.89 5.51
CA GLN A 380 -17.13 -5.89 6.33
C GLN A 380 -16.37 -7.22 6.49
N GLY A 381 -15.20 -7.36 5.89
CA GLY A 381 -14.31 -8.50 6.07
C GLY A 381 -14.25 -9.46 4.88
N GLU A 382 -14.98 -9.18 3.80
CA GLU A 382 -14.86 -9.95 2.57
C GLU A 382 -13.57 -9.58 1.82
N THR A 383 -12.89 -10.59 1.26
CA THR A 383 -11.81 -10.38 0.30
C THR A 383 -12.41 -10.12 -1.10
N PRO A 384 -11.68 -9.49 -2.03
CA PRO A 384 -12.15 -9.37 -3.42
C PRO A 384 -12.55 -10.72 -4.02
N TYR A 385 -11.78 -11.77 -3.73
CA TYR A 385 -12.11 -13.16 -4.08
C TYR A 385 -13.45 -13.64 -3.51
N ASP A 386 -13.73 -13.41 -2.22
CA ASP A 386 -15.01 -13.83 -1.62
C ASP A 386 -16.19 -13.07 -2.22
N MET A 387 -16.02 -11.77 -2.48
CA MET A 387 -17.04 -10.95 -3.13
C MET A 387 -17.37 -11.48 -4.52
N VAL A 388 -16.36 -11.76 -5.36
CA VAL A 388 -16.60 -12.28 -6.72
C VAL A 388 -17.30 -13.63 -6.66
N GLY A 389 -16.85 -14.56 -5.82
CA GLY A 389 -17.47 -15.88 -5.72
C GLY A 389 -18.94 -15.83 -5.28
N ARG A 390 -19.32 -14.80 -4.50
CA ARG A 390 -20.71 -14.58 -4.08
C ARG A 390 -21.55 -13.84 -5.11
N LEU A 391 -20.99 -12.83 -5.78
CA LEU A 391 -21.71 -11.93 -6.69
C LEU A 391 -21.79 -12.45 -8.12
N LEU A 392 -20.79 -13.23 -8.54
CA LEU A 392 -20.65 -13.79 -9.88
C LEU A 392 -20.38 -15.30 -9.80
N PRO A 393 -21.30 -16.08 -9.19
CA PRO A 393 -21.08 -17.52 -9.03
C PRO A 393 -21.00 -18.22 -10.40
N MET A 394 -20.07 -19.15 -10.51
CA MET A 394 -19.96 -20.07 -11.66
C MET A 394 -20.24 -21.50 -11.19
N SER A 395 -21.04 -22.23 -11.95
CA SER A 395 -21.24 -23.66 -11.78
C SER A 395 -19.94 -24.44 -12.02
N PRO A 396 -19.81 -25.69 -11.53
CA PRO A 396 -18.62 -26.51 -11.78
C PRO A 396 -18.30 -26.69 -13.27
N ASP A 397 -19.33 -26.82 -14.12
CA ASP A 397 -19.16 -26.99 -15.56
C ASP A 397 -18.63 -25.70 -16.20
N GLU A 398 -19.17 -24.53 -15.83
CA GLU A 398 -18.68 -23.23 -16.30
C GLU A 398 -17.22 -23.00 -15.89
N GLN A 399 -16.86 -23.33 -14.64
CA GLN A 399 -15.48 -23.25 -14.16
C GLN A 399 -14.54 -24.13 -15.01
N GLN A 400 -14.95 -25.36 -15.29
CA GLN A 400 -14.16 -26.31 -16.05
C GLN A 400 -14.00 -25.87 -17.52
N THR A 401 -15.06 -25.37 -18.14
CA THR A 401 -15.02 -24.84 -19.51
C THR A 401 -14.11 -23.63 -19.60
N LEU A 402 -14.27 -22.63 -18.72
CA LEU A 402 -13.42 -21.44 -18.72
C LEU A 402 -11.95 -21.79 -18.46
N LEU A 403 -11.67 -22.72 -17.54
CA LEU A 403 -10.30 -23.18 -17.30
C LEU A 403 -9.68 -23.81 -18.56
N GLN A 404 -10.44 -24.65 -19.27
CA GLN A 404 -9.97 -25.27 -20.50
C GLN A 404 -9.73 -24.24 -21.61
N GLU A 405 -10.63 -23.27 -21.77
CA GLU A 405 -10.49 -22.18 -22.73
C GLU A 405 -9.20 -21.39 -22.46
N LEU A 406 -8.99 -20.95 -21.21
CA LEU A 406 -7.78 -20.25 -20.81
C LEU A 406 -6.53 -21.10 -21.06
N GLN A 407 -6.52 -22.36 -20.65
CA GLN A 407 -5.38 -23.29 -20.82
C GLN A 407 -5.05 -23.62 -22.28
N SER A 408 -6.04 -23.57 -23.16
CA SER A 408 -5.87 -23.82 -24.59
C SER A 408 -5.32 -22.61 -25.36
N SER A 409 -5.29 -21.42 -24.74
CA SER A 409 -4.81 -20.21 -25.38
C SER A 409 -3.30 -20.21 -25.61
N THR A 410 -2.86 -19.53 -26.67
CA THR A 410 -1.42 -19.25 -26.89
C THR A 410 -0.81 -18.46 -25.74
N HIS A 411 -1.62 -17.64 -25.09
CA HIS A 411 -1.22 -16.84 -23.95
C HIS A 411 -0.85 -17.71 -22.74
N TRP A 412 -1.60 -18.78 -22.47
CA TRP A 412 -1.27 -19.72 -21.39
C TRP A 412 0.07 -20.41 -21.59
N GLN A 413 0.43 -20.75 -22.83
CA GLN A 413 1.73 -21.34 -23.13
C GLN A 413 2.87 -20.38 -22.80
N ALA A 414 2.71 -19.08 -23.12
CA ALA A 414 3.67 -18.05 -22.77
C ALA A 414 3.79 -17.85 -21.25
N VAL A 415 2.65 -17.86 -20.55
CA VAL A 415 2.59 -17.83 -19.07
C VAL A 415 3.34 -19.01 -18.46
N ALA A 416 3.06 -20.24 -18.92
CA ALA A 416 3.72 -21.45 -18.40
C ALA A 416 5.24 -21.43 -18.67
N ALA A 417 5.65 -20.93 -19.84
CA ALA A 417 7.07 -20.75 -20.15
C ALA A 417 7.74 -19.72 -19.21
N ALA A 418 7.10 -18.57 -18.96
CA ALA A 418 7.60 -17.58 -18.02
C ALA A 418 7.68 -18.11 -16.58
N ALA A 419 6.64 -18.84 -16.13
CA ALA A 419 6.63 -19.48 -14.82
C ALA A 419 7.83 -20.43 -14.63
N ALA A 420 8.14 -21.24 -15.66
CA ALA A 420 9.29 -22.14 -15.65
C ALA A 420 10.61 -21.38 -15.57
N ARG A 421 10.77 -20.27 -16.32
CA ARG A 421 11.97 -19.42 -16.22
C ARG A 421 12.14 -18.84 -14.82
N TYR A 422 11.08 -18.28 -14.23
CA TYR A 422 11.16 -17.63 -12.92
C TYR A 422 11.41 -18.59 -11.76
N GLN A 423 11.11 -19.87 -11.96
CA GLN A 423 11.44 -20.94 -11.02
C GLN A 423 12.92 -21.37 -11.10
N GLN A 424 13.60 -21.08 -12.21
CA GLN A 424 15.00 -21.44 -12.45
C GLN A 424 16.01 -20.32 -12.11
N LEU A 425 15.53 -19.10 -11.87
CA LEU A 425 16.32 -18.01 -11.25
C LEU A 425 16.78 -18.42 -9.85
#